data_AF-A0A8H8XCJ0-F1
#
_entry.id   AF-A0A8H8XCJ0-F1
#
_cell.length_a   1.000
_cell.length_b   1.000
_cell.length_c   1.000
_cell.angle_alpha   90.00
_cell.angle_beta   90.00
_cell.angle_gamma   90.00
#
_symmetry.space_group_name_H-M   'P 1'
#
loop_
_entity.id
_entity.type
_entity.pdbx_description
1 polymer ?
#
loop_
_entity_poly.entity_id
_entity_poly.type
_entity_poly.pdbx_seq_one_letter_code
_entity_poly.pdbx_strand_id
1 'polypeptide(L)'
;MKPDQINELSYFATLSDTEIRSDLISGHIKNENDYTSNFTGAFRRNINSHTQTGLVATSMLLDSNNEQKMGCDATIIITSGSRSKVAIFEAKWPRLSKKNYQWDYPQTSTGLSHYSDQLNRQKKHKDNLAIFEMFYCEYKFKKQPLYMCDYVSSCIWHDDAMMKK
;
A
#
# COMPACT_ATOMS: atom_id res chain seq x y z
N MET A 1 9.70 -19.13 -2.73
CA MET A 1 8.52 -19.43 -1.91
C MET A 1 7.76 -20.54 -2.60
N LYS A 2 7.18 -21.45 -1.83
CA LYS A 2 6.32 -22.53 -2.35
C LYS A 2 4.94 -21.96 -2.72
N PRO A 3 4.17 -22.61 -3.61
CA PRO A 3 2.82 -22.16 -3.96
C PRO A 3 1.91 -21.92 -2.74
N ASP A 4 1.91 -22.83 -1.76
CA ASP A 4 1.06 -22.69 -0.56
C ASP A 4 1.42 -21.46 0.29
N GLN A 5 2.71 -21.11 0.35
CA GLN A 5 3.17 -19.88 1.03
C GLN A 5 2.66 -18.63 0.31
N ILE A 6 2.61 -18.66 -1.02
CA ILE A 6 2.09 -17.54 -1.81
C ILE A 6 0.58 -17.39 -1.55
N ASN A 7 -0.16 -18.50 -1.53
CA ASN A 7 -1.59 -18.49 -1.23
C ASN A 7 -1.88 -17.95 0.17
N GLU A 8 -1.12 -18.38 1.19
CA GLU A 8 -1.23 -17.82 2.55
C GLU A 8 -0.96 -16.32 2.58
N LEU A 9 0.12 -15.87 1.93
CA LEU A 9 0.45 -14.44 1.88
C LEU A 9 -0.64 -13.61 1.20
N SER A 10 -1.17 -14.09 0.07
CA SER A 10 -2.28 -13.43 -0.63
C SER A 10 -3.55 -13.38 0.23
N TYR A 11 -3.85 -14.47 0.94
CA TYR A 11 -4.98 -14.51 1.87
C TYR A 11 -4.80 -13.52 3.03
N PHE A 12 -3.65 -13.53 3.70
CA PHE A 12 -3.39 -12.62 4.82
C PHE A 12 -3.33 -11.15 4.39
N ALA A 13 -2.77 -10.85 3.20
CA ALA A 13 -2.78 -9.50 2.65
C ALA A 13 -4.21 -9.02 2.38
N THR A 14 -5.04 -9.87 1.77
CA THR A 14 -6.45 -9.57 1.50
C THR A 14 -7.23 -9.33 2.79
N LEU A 15 -7.04 -10.20 3.80
CA LEU A 15 -7.68 -10.08 5.10
C LEU A 15 -7.30 -8.76 5.78
N SER A 16 -6.00 -8.49 5.91
CA SER A 16 -5.50 -7.28 6.57
C SER A 16 -5.94 -6.01 5.87
N ASP A 17 -5.87 -5.94 4.54
CA ASP A 17 -6.30 -4.75 3.81
C ASP A 17 -7.83 -4.55 3.92
N THR A 18 -8.60 -5.64 3.91
CA THR A 18 -10.06 -5.56 4.11
C THR A 18 -10.41 -5.04 5.50
N GLU A 19 -9.73 -5.50 6.54
CA GLU A 19 -9.91 -5.03 7.93
C GLU A 19 -9.62 -3.53 8.02
N ILE A 20 -8.46 -3.08 7.53
CA ILE A 20 -8.09 -1.66 7.62
C ILE A 20 -8.96 -0.78 6.72
N ARG A 21 -9.42 -1.29 5.57
CA ARG A 21 -10.40 -0.58 4.75
C ARG A 21 -11.74 -0.43 5.47
N SER A 22 -12.16 -1.43 6.24
CA SER A 22 -13.36 -1.32 7.08
C SER A 22 -13.22 -0.18 8.10
N ASP A 23 -12.03 -0.06 8.71
CA ASP A 23 -11.71 1.04 9.63
C ASP A 23 -11.71 2.40 8.93
N LEU A 24 -11.17 2.47 7.70
CA LEU A 24 -11.21 3.68 6.87
C LEU A 24 -12.66 4.11 6.57
N ILE A 25 -13.49 3.16 6.12
CA ILE A 25 -14.92 3.40 5.82
C ILE A 25 -15.66 3.88 7.07
N SER A 26 -15.29 3.37 8.25
CA SER A 26 -15.92 3.70 9.53
C SER A 26 -15.38 4.99 10.17
N GLY A 27 -14.35 5.61 9.56
CA GLY A 27 -13.76 6.86 10.04
C GLY A 27 -12.75 6.71 11.17
N HIS A 28 -12.21 5.51 11.38
CA HIS A 28 -11.17 5.25 12.39
C HIS A 28 -9.75 5.54 11.88
N ILE A 29 -9.56 5.59 10.56
CA ILE A 29 -8.29 5.95 9.93
C ILE A 29 -8.20 7.46 9.70
N LYS A 30 -7.19 8.09 10.27
CA LYS A 30 -7.01 9.55 10.26
C LYS A 30 -6.41 10.08 8.95
N ASN A 31 -5.39 9.41 8.44
CA ASN A 31 -4.61 9.83 7.27
C ASN A 31 -3.98 8.63 6.55
N GLU A 32 -3.23 8.91 5.48
CA GLU A 32 -2.56 7.89 4.65
C GLU A 32 -1.58 7.05 5.47
N ASN A 33 -0.67 7.70 6.22
CA ASN A 33 0.31 7.00 7.06
C ASN A 33 -0.34 6.10 8.12
N ASP A 34 -1.47 6.52 8.68
CA ASP A 34 -2.24 5.74 9.65
C ASP A 34 -2.80 4.45 9.01
N TYR A 35 -3.33 4.54 7.78
CA TYR A 35 -3.73 3.36 7.02
C TYR A 35 -2.53 2.42 6.79
N THR A 36 -1.44 2.94 6.23
CA THR A 36 -0.24 2.15 5.89
C THR A 36 0.34 1.45 7.12
N SER A 37 0.39 2.14 8.25
CA SER A 37 0.87 1.62 9.53
C SER A 37 -0.01 0.50 10.05
N ASN A 38 -1.34 0.70 10.04
CA ASN A 38 -2.29 -0.31 10.48
C ASN A 38 -2.29 -1.53 9.55
N PHE A 39 -2.22 -1.33 8.23
CA PHE A 39 -2.19 -2.41 7.25
C PHE A 39 -0.93 -3.27 7.43
N THR A 40 0.25 -2.67 7.41
CA THR A 40 1.51 -3.41 7.54
C THR A 40 1.63 -4.10 8.90
N GLY A 41 1.13 -3.45 9.96
CA GLY A 41 1.02 -4.04 11.29
C GLY A 41 0.08 -5.25 11.34
N ALA A 42 -1.11 -5.14 10.75
CA ALA A 42 -2.08 -6.23 10.67
C ALA A 42 -1.56 -7.39 9.82
N PHE A 43 -0.96 -7.10 8.66
CA PHE A 43 -0.42 -8.12 7.77
C PHE A 43 0.70 -8.92 8.42
N ARG A 44 1.63 -8.24 9.09
CA ARG A 44 2.66 -8.89 9.91
C ARG A 44 2.06 -9.79 10.99
N ARG A 45 1.06 -9.30 11.73
CA ARG A 45 0.41 -10.08 12.80
C ARG A 45 -0.28 -11.31 12.21
N ASN A 46 -1.05 -11.17 11.14
CA ASN A 46 -1.76 -12.28 10.52
C ASN A 46 -0.79 -13.35 10.02
N ILE A 47 0.32 -12.98 9.38
CA ILE A 47 1.37 -13.93 9.01
C ILE A 47 1.92 -14.66 10.24
N ASN A 48 2.41 -13.91 11.25
CA ASN A 48 3.10 -14.49 12.39
C ASN A 48 2.20 -15.31 13.32
N SER A 49 0.90 -15.02 13.33
CA SER A 49 -0.07 -15.70 14.21
C SER A 49 -0.75 -16.88 13.54
N HIS A 50 -0.90 -16.90 12.21
CA HIS A 50 -1.78 -17.85 11.52
C HIS A 50 -1.12 -18.67 10.42
N THR A 51 0.12 -18.38 10.02
CA THR A 51 0.80 -19.19 9.00
C THR A 51 0.92 -20.66 9.43
N GLN A 52 0.69 -21.55 8.48
CA GLN A 52 0.92 -22.99 8.63
C GLN A 52 2.16 -23.44 7.82
N THR A 53 2.76 -22.52 7.07
CA THR A 53 3.87 -22.78 6.16
C THR A 53 5.22 -22.30 6.69
N GLY A 54 5.27 -21.86 7.95
CA GLY A 54 6.49 -21.43 8.65
C GLY A 54 7.01 -20.06 8.20
N LEU A 55 6.13 -19.18 7.73
CA LEU A 55 6.49 -17.81 7.38
C LEU A 55 6.72 -16.97 8.64
N VAL A 56 7.63 -15.99 8.54
CA VAL A 56 7.81 -14.98 9.58
C VAL A 56 7.89 -13.62 8.92
N ALA A 57 7.19 -12.65 9.47
CA ALA A 57 7.12 -11.29 8.96
C ALA A 57 7.64 -10.27 9.98
N THR A 58 8.34 -9.27 9.45
CA THR A 58 8.70 -8.04 10.14
C THR A 58 8.25 -6.88 9.28
N SER A 59 7.56 -5.89 9.85
CA SER A 59 7.09 -4.70 9.15
C SER A 59 7.75 -3.46 9.74
N MET A 60 8.09 -2.51 8.88
CA MET A 60 8.70 -1.24 9.26
C MET A 60 8.12 -0.13 8.38
N LEU A 61 7.80 1.00 8.99
CA LEU A 61 7.70 2.26 8.24
C LEU A 61 9.11 2.71 7.86
N LEU A 62 9.26 3.29 6.68
CA LEU A 62 10.53 3.87 6.30
C LEU A 62 10.75 5.18 7.08
N ASP A 63 11.99 5.44 7.48
CA ASP A 63 12.32 6.77 7.99
C ASP A 63 12.33 7.79 6.84
N SER A 64 12.24 9.08 7.17
CA SER A 64 12.13 10.14 6.15
C SER A 64 13.28 10.16 5.14
N ASN A 65 14.47 9.69 5.52
CA ASN A 65 15.60 9.62 4.60
C ASN A 65 15.40 8.51 3.57
N ASN A 66 14.94 7.34 4.03
CA ASN A 66 14.64 6.21 3.16
C ASN A 66 13.38 6.46 2.32
N GLU A 67 12.33 7.08 2.86
CA GLU A 67 11.14 7.49 2.10
C GLU A 67 11.53 8.41 0.94
N GLN A 68 12.35 9.44 1.20
CA GLN A 68 12.81 10.37 0.16
C GLN A 68 13.70 9.69 -0.87
N LYS A 69 14.55 8.75 -0.45
CA LYS A 69 15.45 8.04 -1.35
C LYS A 69 14.69 7.07 -2.27
N MET A 70 13.73 6.34 -1.70
CA MET A 70 13.06 5.22 -2.35
C MET A 70 11.78 5.65 -3.07
N GLY A 71 11.08 6.67 -2.55
CA GLY A 71 9.72 7.03 -2.96
C GLY A 71 8.70 5.98 -2.53
N CYS A 72 8.85 5.46 -1.30
CA CYS A 72 8.01 4.42 -0.71
C CYS A 72 7.72 4.75 0.76
N ASP A 73 6.59 4.32 1.30
CA ASP A 73 6.18 4.61 2.69
C ASP A 73 6.57 3.50 3.68
N ALA A 74 6.49 2.23 3.26
CA ALA A 74 6.64 1.12 4.17
C ALA A 74 7.30 -0.10 3.55
N THR A 75 7.78 -1.01 4.40
CA THR A 75 8.42 -2.26 4.00
C THR A 75 7.96 -3.40 4.90
N ILE A 76 7.74 -4.56 4.29
CA ILE A 76 7.59 -5.84 5.00
C ILE A 76 8.67 -6.82 4.52
N ILE A 77 9.34 -7.44 5.48
CA ILE A 77 10.31 -8.52 5.24
C ILE A 77 9.62 -9.82 5.62
N ILE A 78 9.53 -10.73 4.65
CA ILE A 78 8.91 -12.05 4.81
C ILE A 78 9.99 -13.10 4.66
N THR A 79 10.18 -13.90 5.71
CA THR A 79 11.21 -14.94 5.81
C THR A 79 10.57 -16.32 5.81
N SER A 80 11.20 -17.25 5.09
CA SER A 80 10.87 -18.67 5.04
C SER A 80 12.16 -19.47 5.19
N GLY A 81 12.42 -19.99 6.39
CA GLY A 81 13.71 -20.63 6.72
C GLY A 81 14.86 -19.64 6.59
N SER A 82 15.86 -19.93 5.75
CA SER A 82 17.03 -19.07 5.54
C SER A 82 16.88 -18.05 4.40
N ARG A 83 15.69 -17.94 3.78
CA ARG A 83 15.43 -17.04 2.65
C ARG A 83 14.43 -15.97 3.04
N SER A 84 14.74 -14.73 2.67
CA SER A 84 13.83 -13.60 2.87
C SER A 84 13.46 -12.95 1.55
N LYS A 85 12.27 -12.37 1.51
CA LYS A 85 11.82 -11.45 0.48
C LYS A 85 11.44 -10.14 1.15
N VAL A 86 11.78 -9.04 0.50
CA VAL A 86 11.44 -7.69 0.93
C VAL A 86 10.38 -7.17 -0.03
N ALA A 87 9.25 -6.74 0.51
CA ALA A 87 8.19 -6.08 -0.24
C ALA A 87 8.07 -4.64 0.28
N ILE A 88 7.96 -3.70 -0.65
CA ILE A 88 7.95 -2.27 -0.37
C ILE A 88 6.62 -1.70 -0.88
N PHE A 89 6.01 -0.82 -0.12
CA PHE A 89 4.69 -0.27 -0.40
C PHE A 89 4.78 1.23 -0.55
N GLU A 90 4.04 1.75 -1.53
CA GLU A 90 3.76 3.16 -1.70
C GLU A 90 2.24 3.33 -1.66
N ALA A 91 1.77 4.20 -0.79
CA ALA A 91 0.37 4.40 -0.48
C ALA A 91 -0.13 5.72 -1.03
N LYS A 92 -1.36 5.75 -1.53
CA LYS A 92 -2.03 6.96 -2.00
C LYS A 92 -3.47 6.99 -1.56
N TRP A 93 -3.89 8.09 -0.93
CA TRP A 93 -5.29 8.32 -0.58
C TRP A 93 -5.89 9.49 -1.38
N PRO A 94 -6.46 9.22 -2.56
CA PRO A 94 -7.01 10.27 -3.44
C PRO A 94 -8.29 10.93 -2.90
N ARG A 95 -8.93 10.39 -1.86
CA ARG A 95 -10.20 10.86 -1.27
C ARG A 95 -11.27 11.16 -2.33
N LEU A 96 -11.57 10.16 -3.15
CA LEU A 96 -12.46 10.25 -4.32
C LEU A 96 -13.90 10.71 -4.01
N SER A 97 -14.32 10.72 -2.74
CA SER A 97 -15.59 11.28 -2.29
C SER A 97 -15.56 12.78 -2.00
N LYS A 98 -14.37 13.35 -1.79
CA LYS A 98 -14.18 14.75 -1.40
C LYS A 98 -13.97 15.62 -2.64
N LYS A 99 -14.97 16.46 -2.94
CA LYS A 99 -14.85 17.47 -4.00
C LYS A 99 -13.65 18.40 -3.74
N ASN A 100 -12.92 18.71 -4.80
CA ASN A 100 -11.76 19.62 -4.80
C ASN A 100 -10.59 19.20 -3.89
N TYR A 101 -10.52 17.93 -3.47
CA TYR A 101 -9.30 17.43 -2.84
C TYR A 101 -8.21 17.19 -3.89
N GLN A 102 -7.03 17.75 -3.67
CA GLN A 102 -5.85 17.52 -4.50
C GLN A 102 -4.90 16.63 -3.71
N TRP A 103 -4.87 15.35 -4.06
CA TRP A 103 -3.96 14.39 -3.44
C TRP A 103 -2.57 14.44 -4.09
N ASP A 104 -2.51 14.73 -5.39
CA ASP A 104 -1.28 14.97 -6.13
C ASP A 104 -1.11 16.47 -6.42
N TYR A 105 0.13 16.93 -6.41
CA TYR A 105 0.49 18.35 -6.54
C TYR A 105 1.87 18.51 -7.16
N PRO A 106 2.14 19.61 -7.88
CA PRO A 106 3.47 19.85 -8.43
C PRO A 106 4.50 20.10 -7.32
N GLN A 107 5.65 19.44 -7.42
CA GLN A 107 6.82 19.69 -6.59
C GLN A 107 7.42 21.06 -6.95
N THR A 108 7.77 21.85 -5.93
CA THR A 108 8.32 23.20 -6.10
C THR A 108 9.67 23.20 -6.82
N SER A 109 10.48 22.16 -6.65
CA SER A 109 11.84 22.06 -7.19
C SER A 109 11.90 21.60 -8.64
N THR A 110 11.00 20.69 -9.07
CA THR A 110 11.04 20.07 -10.40
C THR A 110 9.86 20.47 -11.29
N GLY A 111 8.78 21.00 -10.72
CA GLY A 111 7.52 21.25 -11.43
C GLY A 111 6.74 19.97 -11.80
N LEU A 112 7.30 18.78 -11.53
CA LEU A 112 6.63 17.50 -11.77
C LEU A 112 5.58 17.24 -10.70
N SER A 113 4.55 16.45 -11.01
CA SER A 113 3.62 15.98 -9.98
C SER A 113 4.36 15.17 -8.92
N HIS A 114 3.91 15.25 -7.67
CA HIS A 114 4.50 14.54 -6.54
C HIS A 114 4.57 13.04 -6.83
N TYR A 115 3.48 12.48 -7.37
CA TYR A 115 3.44 11.08 -7.77
C TYR A 115 4.45 10.75 -8.89
N SER A 116 4.58 11.61 -9.89
CA SER A 116 5.55 11.41 -10.99
C SER A 116 7.00 11.43 -10.48
N ASP A 117 7.30 12.31 -9.53
CA ASP A 117 8.62 12.36 -8.89
C ASP A 117 8.92 11.07 -8.12
N GLN A 118 7.95 10.57 -7.35
CA GLN A 118 8.06 9.29 -6.66
C GLN A 118 8.35 8.14 -7.63
N LEU A 119 7.56 7.99 -8.70
CA LEU A 119 7.80 6.98 -9.74
C LEU A 119 9.21 7.10 -10.35
N ASN A 120 9.73 8.32 -10.55
CA ASN A 120 11.08 8.51 -11.07
C ASN A 120 12.18 8.06 -10.11
N ARG A 121 11.97 8.19 -8.80
CA ARG A 121 12.90 7.66 -7.79
C ARG A 121 12.84 6.13 -7.76
N GLN A 122 11.63 5.57 -7.76
CA GLN A 122 11.40 4.13 -7.78
C GLN A 122 11.99 3.43 -9.02
N LYS A 123 11.94 4.06 -10.20
CA LYS A 123 12.54 3.53 -11.46
C LYS A 123 14.02 3.15 -11.31
N LYS A 124 14.77 3.82 -10.43
CA LYS A 124 16.19 3.50 -10.14
C LYS A 124 16.36 2.13 -9.49
N HIS A 125 15.28 1.57 -8.96
CA HIS A 125 15.24 0.32 -8.23
C HIS A 125 14.46 -0.79 -8.93
N LYS A 126 13.98 -0.56 -10.17
CA LYS A 126 13.12 -1.48 -10.93
C LYS A 126 13.66 -2.92 -11.04
N ASP A 127 14.98 -3.08 -11.06
CA ASP A 127 15.63 -4.37 -11.25
C ASP A 127 15.87 -5.10 -9.91
N ASN A 128 15.69 -4.39 -8.78
CA ASN A 128 16.06 -4.88 -7.45
C ASN A 128 14.85 -5.02 -6.52
N LEU A 129 13.79 -4.23 -6.73
CA LEU A 129 12.69 -4.09 -5.79
C LEU A 129 11.35 -4.28 -6.48
N ALA A 130 10.45 -5.00 -5.82
CA ALA A 130 9.04 -4.99 -6.12
C ALA A 130 8.37 -3.93 -5.24
N ILE A 131 7.74 -2.96 -5.89
CA ILE A 131 7.03 -1.86 -5.24
C ILE A 131 5.54 -2.06 -5.50
N PHE A 132 4.77 -2.02 -4.42
CA PHE A 132 3.33 -2.20 -4.43
C PHE A 132 2.67 -0.83 -4.23
N GLU A 133 2.11 -0.29 -5.32
CA GLU A 133 1.29 0.92 -5.30
C GLU A 133 -0.10 0.60 -4.78
N MET A 134 -0.51 1.27 -3.71
CA MET A 134 -1.76 1.03 -2.99
C MET A 134 -2.61 2.31 -2.95
N PHE A 135 -3.69 2.34 -3.74
CA PHE A 135 -4.68 3.41 -3.71
C PHE A 135 -5.83 3.05 -2.79
N TYR A 136 -6.05 3.89 -1.77
CA TYR A 136 -7.07 3.69 -0.76
C TYR A 136 -8.42 4.24 -1.20
N CYS A 137 -9.49 3.52 -0.81
CA CYS A 137 -10.85 3.87 -1.16
C CYS A 137 -11.75 3.93 0.08
N GLU A 138 -12.25 5.13 0.39
CA GLU A 138 -13.14 5.36 1.52
C GLU A 138 -14.62 5.04 1.25
N TYR A 139 -14.97 4.71 0.01
CA TYR A 139 -16.33 4.27 -0.30
C TYR A 139 -16.63 2.94 0.41
N LYS A 140 -17.89 2.76 0.81
CA LYS A 140 -18.39 1.48 1.33
C LYS A 140 -18.05 0.33 0.37
N PHE A 141 -17.89 -0.87 0.91
CA PHE A 141 -17.68 -2.07 0.10
C PHE A 141 -18.74 -2.19 -1.01
N LYS A 142 -18.28 -2.53 -2.22
CA LYS A 142 -19.10 -2.62 -3.45
C LYS A 142 -19.73 -1.31 -3.93
N LYS A 143 -19.28 -0.16 -3.42
CA LYS A 143 -19.75 1.17 -3.82
C LYS A 143 -18.63 2.08 -4.34
N GLN A 144 -17.42 1.54 -4.50
CA GLN A 144 -16.29 2.23 -5.09
C GLN A 144 -16.44 2.35 -6.62
N PRO A 145 -15.62 3.18 -7.29
CA PRO A 145 -15.57 3.23 -8.76
C PRO A 145 -15.21 1.87 -9.38
N LEU A 146 -15.65 1.66 -10.63
CA LEU A 146 -15.47 0.37 -11.34
C LEU A 146 -14.01 -0.04 -11.54
N TYR A 147 -13.08 0.91 -11.52
CA TYR A 147 -11.64 0.67 -11.64
C TYR A 147 -10.97 0.32 -10.31
N MET A 148 -11.72 0.22 -9.20
CA MET A 148 -11.19 -0.16 -7.88
C MET A 148 -11.82 -1.46 -7.35
N CYS A 149 -11.03 -2.20 -6.58
CA CYS A 149 -11.42 -3.45 -5.94
C CYS A 149 -12.55 -3.27 -4.91
N ASP A 150 -13.43 -4.26 -4.80
CA ASP A 150 -14.60 -4.24 -3.91
C ASP A 150 -14.28 -4.17 -2.42
N TYR A 151 -13.15 -4.73 -2.00
CA TYR A 151 -12.86 -5.01 -0.58
C TYR A 151 -11.50 -4.51 -0.09
N VAL A 152 -10.55 -4.29 -1.00
CA VAL A 152 -9.15 -3.98 -0.68
C VAL A 152 -8.71 -2.69 -1.37
N SER A 153 -7.52 -2.20 -1.05
CA SER A 153 -6.84 -1.17 -1.83
C SER A 153 -6.58 -1.65 -3.27
N SER A 154 -6.29 -0.71 -4.17
CA SER A 154 -6.16 -1.00 -5.61
C SER A 154 -4.88 -0.41 -6.19
N CYS A 155 -4.33 -1.04 -7.21
CA CYS A 155 -3.35 -0.40 -8.08
C CYS A 155 -4.10 0.12 -9.30
N ILE A 156 -4.18 1.45 -9.45
CA ILE A 156 -4.98 2.11 -10.48
C ILE A 156 -4.13 3.10 -11.27
N TRP A 157 -4.64 3.52 -12.43
CA TRP A 157 -3.97 4.55 -13.21
C TRP A 157 -4.05 5.91 -12.54
N HIS A 158 -3.02 6.73 -12.74
CA HIS A 158 -2.99 8.10 -12.23
C HIS A 158 -4.19 8.91 -12.71
N ASP A 159 -4.55 8.78 -13.99
CA ASP A 159 -5.69 9.47 -14.58
C ASP A 159 -7.00 9.12 -13.86
N ASP A 160 -7.22 7.84 -13.53
CA ASP A 160 -8.40 7.38 -12.78
C ASP A 160 -8.43 7.95 -11.34
N ALA A 161 -7.27 8.11 -10.72
CA ALA A 161 -7.12 8.73 -9.41
C ALA A 161 -7.31 10.26 -9.43
N MET A 162 -7.13 10.90 -10.58
CA MET A 162 -7.34 12.34 -10.79
C MET A 162 -8.77 12.70 -11.18
N MET A 163 -9.59 11.72 -11.61
CA MET A 163 -10.97 11.95 -12.03
C MET A 163 -11.80 12.54 -10.88
N LYS A 164 -12.20 13.80 -11.03
CA LYS A 164 -13.14 14.48 -10.14
C LYS A 164 -14.56 14.04 -10.47
N LYS A 165 -15.31 13.57 -9.48
CA LYS A 165 -16.78 13.51 -9.53
C LYS A 165 -17.41 14.81 -9.05
#